data_AF-A0A2N8EM24-F1
#
_entry.id   AF-A0A2N8EM24-F1
#
_cell.length_a   1.000
_cell.length_b   1.000
_cell.length_c   1.000
_cell.angle_alpha   90.00
_cell.angle_beta   90.00
_cell.angle_gamma   90.00
#
_symmetry.space_group_name_H-M   'P 1'
#
loop_
_entity.id
_entity.type
_entity.pdbx_description
1 polymer ?
#
loop_
_entity_poly.entity_id
_entity_poly.type
_entity_poly.pdbx_seq_one_letter_code
_entity_poly.pdbx_strand_id
1 'polypeptide(L)'
;MSKVNNNSNAKVWAPPVFPVEGCLPGDVVKVTANYKKQIAEEVCHQRGVDSKGQSLGFECSHSLHISLFFDGTNNNEFNDTKKNHPRGCMGKLPVGVFPMQPEMK
;
A
#
# COMPACT_ATOMS: atom_id res chain seq x y z
N MET A 1 8.60 -0.94 -40.86
CA MET A 1 8.77 0.14 -39.85
C MET A 1 7.39 0.60 -39.43
N SER A 2 7.02 0.37 -38.17
CA SER A 2 5.73 0.79 -37.62
C SER A 2 5.76 2.27 -37.25
N LYS A 3 4.74 3.01 -37.71
CA LYS A 3 4.57 4.44 -37.49
C LYS A 3 4.04 4.66 -36.07
N VAL A 4 4.87 5.21 -35.18
CA VAL A 4 4.44 5.66 -33.85
C VAL A 4 3.62 6.95 -34.02
N ASN A 5 2.41 6.96 -33.49
CA ASN A 5 1.55 8.13 -33.41
C ASN A 5 1.94 8.97 -32.18
N ASN A 6 2.32 10.22 -32.38
CA ASN A 6 2.84 11.11 -31.31
C ASN A 6 1.76 11.67 -30.37
N ASN A 7 0.53 11.14 -30.40
CA ASN A 7 -0.62 11.65 -29.64
C ASN A 7 -1.14 10.60 -28.64
N SER A 8 -0.27 10.01 -27.82
CA SER A 8 -0.68 9.15 -26.72
C SER A 8 -0.34 9.81 -25.38
N ASN A 9 -1.37 10.33 -24.68
CA ASN A 9 -1.28 10.68 -23.26
C ASN A 9 -1.02 9.46 -22.34
N ALA A 10 -0.82 8.27 -22.91
CA ALA A 10 -0.43 7.07 -22.18
C ALA A 10 1.09 6.99 -22.12
N LYS A 11 1.67 7.50 -21.03
CA LYS A 11 3.09 7.32 -20.74
C LYS A 11 3.32 5.85 -20.36
N VAL A 12 3.64 5.02 -21.34
CA VAL A 12 4.05 3.62 -21.11
C VAL A 12 5.53 3.64 -20.78
N TRP A 13 5.88 3.19 -19.57
CA TRP A 13 7.27 3.10 -19.13
C TRP A 13 7.69 1.63 -19.06
N ALA A 14 8.95 1.37 -19.40
CA ALA A 14 9.58 0.10 -19.05
C ALA A 14 9.68 -0.03 -17.51
N PRO A 15 9.67 -1.26 -16.96
CA PRO A 15 9.92 -1.48 -15.55
C PRO A 15 11.24 -0.84 -15.12
N PRO A 16 11.31 -0.22 -13.92
CA PRO A 16 12.57 0.28 -13.40
C PRO A 16 13.54 -0.87 -13.16
N VAL A 17 14.84 -0.56 -13.20
CA VAL A 17 15.88 -1.53 -12.84
C VAL A 17 15.65 -1.98 -11.40
N PHE A 18 15.68 -3.29 -11.18
CA PHE A 18 15.47 -3.86 -9.85
C PHE A 18 16.65 -3.53 -8.92
N PRO A 19 16.41 -2.99 -7.71
CA PRO A 19 17.48 -2.67 -6.77
C PRO A 19 18.26 -3.91 -6.32
N VAL A 20 19.58 -3.80 -6.23
CA VAL A 20 20.45 -4.91 -5.75
C VAL A 20 20.11 -5.32 -4.32
N GLU A 21 19.80 -4.34 -3.47
CA GLU A 21 19.43 -4.56 -2.05
C GLU A 21 17.99 -5.07 -1.87
N GLY A 22 17.22 -5.19 -2.96
CA GLY A 22 15.80 -5.54 -2.92
C GLY A 22 14.90 -4.35 -2.57
N CYS A 23 13.59 -4.60 -2.50
CA CYS A 23 12.56 -3.58 -2.29
C CYS A 23 11.95 -3.59 -0.87
N LEU A 24 12.33 -4.53 -0.01
CA LEU A 24 11.79 -4.61 1.34
C LEU A 24 12.43 -3.52 2.23
N PRO A 25 11.66 -2.85 3.09
CA PRO A 25 12.20 -1.80 3.95
C PRO A 25 13.18 -2.39 4.98
N GLY A 26 14.43 -1.97 4.93
CA GLY A 26 15.42 -2.24 5.98
C GLY A 26 15.61 -1.08 6.96
N ASP A 27 15.04 0.09 6.67
CA ASP A 27 15.31 1.34 7.38
C ASP A 27 14.13 1.76 8.28
N VAL A 28 14.43 1.99 9.57
CA VAL A 28 13.50 2.46 10.60
C VAL A 28 12.83 3.77 10.21
N VAL A 29 13.53 4.66 9.51
CA VAL A 29 12.97 5.95 9.08
C VAL A 29 11.82 5.72 8.10
N LYS A 30 11.99 4.81 7.13
CA LYS A 30 10.96 4.46 6.14
C LYS A 30 9.76 3.78 6.79
N VAL A 31 10.01 2.86 7.73
CA VAL A 31 8.94 2.19 8.49
C VAL A 31 8.15 3.20 9.33
N THR A 32 8.84 4.11 10.00
CA THR A 32 8.22 5.16 10.82
C THR A 32 7.42 6.15 9.98
N ALA A 33 7.93 6.53 8.81
CA ALA A 33 7.22 7.39 7.88
C ALA A 33 5.91 6.75 7.40
N ASN A 34 5.93 5.46 7.06
CA ASN A 34 4.73 4.70 6.72
C ASN A 34 3.73 4.61 7.88
N TYR A 35 4.20 4.33 9.09
CA TYR A 35 3.36 4.33 10.30
C TYR A 35 2.65 5.67 10.50
N LYS A 36 3.38 6.79 10.36
CA LYS A 36 2.80 8.14 10.47
C LYS A 36 1.69 8.41 9.45
N LYS A 37 1.75 7.81 8.25
CA LYS A 37 0.69 7.92 7.24
C LYS A 37 -0.58 7.18 7.70
N GLN A 38 -0.44 6.01 8.31
CA GLN A 38 -1.59 5.22 8.79
C GLN A 38 -2.39 5.92 9.90
N ILE A 39 -1.71 6.61 10.81
CA ILE A 39 -2.34 7.28 11.96
C ILE A 39 -2.71 8.75 11.67
N ALA A 40 -2.49 9.24 10.45
CA ALA A 40 -2.64 10.66 10.13
C ALA A 40 -4.06 11.17 10.41
N GLU A 41 -5.07 10.35 10.11
CA GLU A 41 -6.48 10.68 10.37
C GLU A 41 -6.81 10.71 11.87
N GLU A 42 -6.32 9.74 12.64
CA GLU A 42 -6.48 9.71 14.11
C GLU A 42 -5.87 10.96 14.74
N VAL A 43 -4.65 11.30 14.35
CA VAL A 43 -3.95 12.50 14.82
C VAL A 43 -4.71 13.78 14.44
N CYS A 44 -5.29 13.82 13.24
CA CYS A 44 -6.10 14.96 12.80
C CYS A 44 -7.37 15.09 13.64
N HIS A 45 -8.07 13.97 13.88
CA HIS A 45 -9.29 13.92 14.67
C HIS A 45 -9.06 14.35 16.12
N GLN A 46 -8.01 13.85 16.77
CA GLN A 46 -7.66 14.19 18.15
C GLN A 46 -7.26 15.66 18.33
N ARG A 47 -6.75 16.31 17.28
CA ARG A 47 -6.45 17.75 17.26
C ARG A 47 -7.67 18.62 17.03
N GLY A 48 -8.81 18.03 16.67
CA GLY A 48 -10.05 18.76 16.45
C GLY A 48 -10.59 19.38 17.75
N VAL A 49 -11.43 20.39 17.56
CA VAL A 49 -12.25 20.97 18.62
C VAL A 49 -13.72 20.68 18.33
N ASP A 50 -14.52 20.49 19.37
CA ASP A 50 -15.95 20.29 19.23
C ASP A 50 -16.66 21.59 18.80
N SER A 51 -17.98 21.50 18.59
CA SER A 51 -18.81 22.65 18.20
C SER A 51 -18.86 23.79 19.24
N LYS A 52 -18.33 23.55 20.45
CA LYS A 52 -18.23 24.51 21.55
C LYS A 52 -16.78 25.02 21.73
N GLY A 53 -15.86 24.65 20.84
CA GLY A 53 -14.45 25.05 20.89
C GLY A 53 -13.63 24.33 21.97
N GLN A 54 -14.16 23.25 22.56
CA GLN A 54 -13.44 22.42 23.51
C GLN A 54 -12.59 21.40 22.76
N SER A 55 -11.38 21.12 23.25
CA SER A 55 -10.60 20.00 22.71
C SER A 55 -11.42 18.73 22.82
N LEU A 56 -11.49 17.95 21.74
CA LEU A 56 -12.19 16.66 21.71
C LEU A 56 -11.67 15.67 22.77
N GLY A 57 -10.54 15.96 23.43
CA GLY A 57 -10.00 15.15 24.52
C GLY A 57 -9.50 13.78 24.04
N PHE A 58 -9.00 12.97 24.98
CA PHE A 58 -8.45 11.63 24.75
C PHE A 58 -9.53 10.58 24.43
N GLU A 59 -10.48 10.89 23.54
CA GLU A 59 -11.35 9.83 23.03
C GLU A 59 -10.50 8.83 22.24
N CYS A 60 -10.53 7.56 22.65
CA CYS A 60 -9.75 6.52 22.01
C CYS A 60 -10.32 6.26 20.59
N SER A 61 -9.63 6.75 19.57
CA SER A 61 -10.01 6.63 18.15
C SER A 61 -9.00 5.77 17.39
N HIS A 62 -9.47 4.90 16.49
CA HIS A 62 -8.59 4.12 15.61
C HIS A 62 -9.12 4.09 14.18
N SER A 63 -8.23 4.27 13.20
CA SER A 63 -8.56 4.19 11.77
C SER A 63 -8.70 2.73 11.33
N LEU A 64 -9.78 2.42 10.63
CA LEU A 64 -10.00 1.10 10.03
C LEU A 64 -9.37 1.05 8.62
N HIS A 65 -8.20 0.41 8.50
CA HIS A 65 -7.51 0.20 7.23
C HIS A 65 -7.93 -1.14 6.60
N ILE A 66 -8.71 -1.11 5.52
CA ILE A 66 -9.17 -2.30 4.80
C ILE A 66 -8.32 -2.53 3.54
N SER A 67 -7.67 -3.69 3.44
CA SER A 67 -6.93 -4.10 2.25
C SER A 67 -7.70 -5.19 1.49
N LEU A 68 -8.06 -4.92 0.25
CA LEU A 68 -8.75 -5.86 -0.63
C LEU A 68 -7.79 -6.34 -1.72
N PHE A 69 -7.64 -7.65 -1.85
CA PHE A 69 -6.79 -8.29 -2.86
C PHE A 69 -7.66 -9.10 -3.80
N PHE A 70 -7.53 -8.85 -5.10
CA PHE A 70 -8.22 -9.59 -6.15
C PHE A 70 -7.20 -10.43 -6.91
N ASP A 71 -7.42 -11.74 -6.94
CA ASP A 71 -6.49 -12.67 -7.59
C ASP A 71 -6.74 -12.77 -9.10
N GLY A 72 -5.72 -13.22 -9.82
CA GLY A 72 -5.77 -13.43 -11.27
C GLY A 72 -6.58 -14.67 -11.68
N THR A 73 -6.92 -14.75 -12.96
CA THR A 73 -7.60 -15.91 -13.53
C THR A 73 -6.80 -17.20 -13.27
N ASN A 74 -7.47 -18.22 -12.73
CA ASN A 74 -6.86 -19.52 -12.40
C ASN A 74 -5.72 -19.45 -11.36
N ASN A 75 -5.70 -18.41 -10.53
CA ASN A 75 -4.93 -18.38 -9.29
C ASN A 75 -5.86 -18.70 -8.10
N ASN A 76 -5.35 -19.49 -7.16
CA ASN A 76 -6.07 -19.86 -5.96
C ASN A 76 -5.06 -20.05 -4.84
N GLU A 77 -5.02 -19.12 -3.87
CA GLU A 77 -4.06 -19.14 -2.77
C GLU A 77 -3.97 -20.53 -2.13
N PHE A 78 -5.09 -21.07 -1.66
CA PHE A 78 -5.12 -22.33 -0.92
C PHE A 78 -4.56 -23.53 -1.71
N ASN A 79 -4.79 -23.58 -3.02
CA ASN A 79 -4.33 -24.67 -3.86
C ASN A 79 -2.89 -24.46 -4.36
N ASP A 80 -2.47 -23.21 -4.54
CA ASP A 80 -1.17 -22.84 -5.08
C ASP A 80 -0.08 -22.83 -3.99
N THR A 81 -0.39 -22.44 -2.76
CA THR A 81 0.57 -22.45 -1.64
C THR A 81 0.84 -23.86 -1.13
N LYS A 82 -0.14 -24.78 -1.15
CA LYS A 82 0.05 -26.19 -0.78
C LYS A 82 1.08 -26.93 -1.63
N LYS A 83 1.27 -26.48 -2.88
CA LYS A 83 2.28 -27.02 -3.80
C LYS A 83 3.59 -26.23 -3.75
N ASN A 84 3.78 -25.36 -2.75
CA ASN A 84 4.87 -24.38 -2.63
C ASN A 84 5.05 -23.52 -3.89
N HIS A 85 3.95 -23.27 -4.61
CA HIS A 85 3.97 -22.53 -5.87
C HIS A 85 2.94 -21.40 -5.89
N PRO A 86 2.98 -20.44 -4.93
CA PRO A 86 2.15 -19.26 -5.02
C PRO A 86 2.45 -18.50 -6.32
N ARG A 87 1.46 -18.45 -7.23
CA ARG A 87 1.57 -17.80 -8.53
C ARG A 87 1.22 -16.32 -8.42
N GLY A 88 2.00 -15.47 -9.10
CA GLY A 88 1.75 -14.04 -9.20
C GLY A 88 2.09 -13.22 -7.94
N CYS A 89 2.00 -11.89 -8.08
CA CYS A 89 2.28 -10.92 -7.01
C CYS A 89 1.21 -10.95 -5.91
N MET A 90 -0.05 -11.16 -6.32
CA MET A 90 -1.22 -11.04 -5.45
C MET A 90 -1.40 -12.20 -4.48
N GLY A 91 -0.92 -13.42 -4.80
CA GLY A 91 -0.90 -14.53 -3.85
C GLY A 91 0.17 -14.39 -2.76
N LYS A 92 1.17 -13.51 -2.95
CA LYS A 92 2.29 -13.30 -2.02
C LYS A 92 2.11 -12.08 -1.11
N LEU A 93 1.38 -11.07 -1.57
CA LEU A 93 1.06 -9.87 -0.80
C LEU A 93 0.24 -10.11 0.49
N PRO A 94 -0.83 -10.93 0.51
CA PRO A 94 -1.66 -11.15 1.70
C PRO A 94 -0.90 -11.80 2.87
N VAL A 95 0.16 -12.56 2.58
CA VAL A 95 1.01 -13.21 3.60
C VAL A 95 1.95 -12.21 4.31
N GLY A 96 2.21 -11.05 3.70
CA GLY A 96 3.10 -10.00 4.22
C GLY A 96 2.40 -8.71 4.64
N VAL A 97 1.09 -8.73 4.89
CA VAL A 97 0.31 -7.51 5.14
C VAL A 97 0.64 -6.91 6.51
N PHE A 98 1.47 -5.87 6.46
CA PHE A 98 1.37 -4.71 7.32
C PHE A 98 0.87 -3.55 6.46
N PRO A 99 0.03 -2.63 6.96
CA PRO A 99 -0.51 -1.55 6.15
C PRO A 99 0.66 -0.73 5.55
N MET A 100 0.93 -0.88 4.26
CA MET A 100 1.86 0.00 3.57
C MET A 100 1.04 0.95 2.72
N GLN A 101 1.05 2.22 3.09
CA GLN A 101 0.44 3.23 2.24
C GLN A 101 1.40 3.53 1.09
N PRO A 102 0.99 3.31 -0.17
CA PRO A 102 1.86 3.56 -1.31
C PRO A 102 2.26 5.04 -1.36
N GLU A 103 3.52 5.32 -1.70
CA GLU A 103 3.93 6.69 -2.00
C GLU A 103 3.37 7.09 -3.36
N MET A 104 2.33 7.93 -3.36
CA MET A 104 1.89 8.59 -4.60
C MET A 104 2.97 9.61 -4.99
N LYS A 105 3.65 9.34 -6.11
CA LYS A 105 4.58 10.26 -6.78
C LYS A 105 3.85 11.09 -7.82
#